data_AF-A0A2N5CXK7-F1
#
_entry.id   AF-A0A2N5CXK7-F1
#
_cell.length_a   1.000
_cell.length_b   1.000
_cell.length_c   1.000
_cell.angle_alpha   90.00
_cell.angle_beta   90.00
_cell.angle_gamma   90.00
#
_symmetry.space_group_name_H-M   'P 1'
#
loop_
_entity.id
_entity.type
_entity.pdbx_description
1 polymer ?
#
loop_
_entity_poly.entity_id
_entity_poly.type
_entity_poly.pdbx_seq_one_letter_code
_entity_poly.pdbx_strand_id
1 'polypeptide(L)'
;MGAIGPAVIAGALALAAQAQPVAPAVPAAPAPPPDPAVWWSNEIPRPSSEVDPLAGRRPGRKEQPVPIDNGVDPLLYRLWGLQPLQTQLVRGGELVLEAWARPARGVRQAVVRVTVRRDGRAFVQARAGLGCCTPEIGRRVDINAELPGDNIAALKALTGDPAWSQPRSVIVDYGGGAVEGVCVDGVSWDMTLLVPGQARHLRRACDDAEVGSVAGILSALVGSAAGRDPLFDAVLPRGGDFSRQAQAYADLKAQGGQLKAGTSSRPQPPAVPVADDEPEPPPAETPAAAPTSPAEPR
;
A
#
# COMPACT_ATOMS: atom_id res chain seq x y z
N MET A 1 20.63 32.02 85.83
CA MET A 1 21.96 32.65 85.83
C MET A 1 22.95 31.64 85.27
N GLY A 2 23.54 31.93 84.09
CA GLY A 2 24.71 31.24 83.50
C GLY A 2 24.53 29.75 83.16
N ALA A 3 25.24 29.13 82.22
CA ALA A 3 26.19 29.56 81.21
C ALA A 3 26.49 28.30 80.34
N ILE A 4 26.65 28.52 79.03
CA ILE A 4 27.62 27.86 78.11
C ILE A 4 27.51 26.32 77.86
N GLY A 5 27.27 25.95 76.59
CA GLY A 5 27.29 24.56 76.06
C GLY A 5 28.70 23.97 75.81
N PRO A 6 28.82 22.75 75.25
CA PRO A 6 29.03 22.64 73.79
C PRO A 6 28.47 21.39 73.08
N ALA A 7 28.25 21.58 71.78
CA ALA A 7 28.41 20.68 70.62
C ALA A 7 28.17 19.16 70.74
N VAL A 8 27.21 18.66 69.95
CA VAL A 8 27.45 17.51 69.05
C VAL A 8 26.81 17.80 67.70
N ILE A 9 27.66 17.89 66.68
CA ILE A 9 27.31 17.98 65.26
C ILE A 9 27.26 16.53 64.73
N ALA A 10 26.07 16.09 64.32
CA ALA A 10 25.86 14.96 63.41
C ALA A 10 24.73 15.42 62.49
N GLY A 11 24.97 15.73 61.21
CA GLY A 11 25.42 14.75 60.22
C GLY A 11 24.21 14.44 59.34
N ALA A 12 23.85 15.37 58.45
CA ALA A 12 22.87 15.12 57.39
C ALA A 12 23.38 15.76 56.10
N LEU A 13 24.03 14.94 55.27
CA LEU A 13 24.33 15.23 53.88
C LEU A 13 22.99 15.35 53.12
N ALA A 14 22.55 16.58 52.87
CA ALA A 14 21.52 16.85 51.88
C ALA A 14 22.20 16.91 50.50
N LEU A 15 22.05 15.84 49.69
CA LEU A 15 22.29 15.90 48.26
C LEU A 15 21.25 16.85 47.64
N ALA A 16 21.65 18.09 47.36
CA ALA A 16 20.89 18.97 46.50
C ALA A 16 21.09 18.52 45.04
N ALA A 17 20.19 17.67 44.55
CA ALA A 17 20.05 17.41 43.12
C ALA A 17 19.57 18.70 42.44
N GLN A 18 20.47 19.39 41.76
CA GLN A 18 20.12 20.53 40.92
C GLN A 18 19.37 20.00 39.70
N ALA A 19 18.04 20.06 39.74
CA ALA A 19 17.21 19.82 38.57
C ALA A 19 17.46 20.97 37.58
N GLN A 20 18.17 20.70 36.49
CA GLN A 20 18.27 21.65 35.38
C GLN A 20 16.89 21.78 34.71
N PRO A 21 16.39 23.01 34.47
CA PRO A 21 15.17 23.19 33.73
C PRO A 21 15.39 22.76 32.27
N VAL A 22 14.72 21.67 31.86
CA VAL A 22 14.65 21.27 30.45
C VAL A 22 13.85 22.33 29.71
N ALA A 23 14.52 23.12 28.87
CA ALA A 23 13.84 24.07 28.00
C ALA A 23 12.89 23.32 27.05
N PRO A 24 11.68 23.84 26.80
CA PRO A 24 10.75 23.20 25.86
C PRO A 24 11.39 23.17 24.47
N ALA A 25 11.53 21.98 23.90
CA ALA A 25 11.97 21.81 22.52
C ALA A 25 10.91 22.41 21.60
N VAL A 26 11.26 23.52 20.93
CA VAL A 26 10.44 24.07 19.85
C VAL A 26 10.48 23.05 18.70
N PRO A 27 9.33 22.59 18.19
CA PRO A 27 9.31 21.71 17.03
C PRO A 27 10.00 22.44 15.87
N ALA A 28 11.03 21.81 15.29
CA ALA A 28 11.68 22.35 14.11
C ALA A 28 10.62 22.53 13.00
N ALA A 29 10.59 23.70 12.38
CA ALA A 29 9.72 23.92 11.23
C ALA A 29 10.05 22.88 10.14
N PRO A 30 9.05 22.30 9.47
CA PRO A 30 9.29 21.35 8.39
C PRO A 30 10.15 22.01 7.31
N ALA A 31 11.15 21.28 6.82
CA ALA A 31 12.03 21.78 5.77
C ALA A 31 11.20 22.21 4.55
N PRO A 32 11.52 23.34 3.89
CA PRO A 32 10.85 23.72 2.66
C PRO A 32 11.02 22.61 1.62
N PRO A 33 9.99 22.30 0.82
CA PRO A 33 10.11 21.28 -0.21
C PRO A 33 11.21 21.71 -1.19
N PRO A 34 12.24 20.87 -1.45
CA PRO A 34 13.27 21.24 -2.40
C PRO A 34 12.72 21.50 -3.82
N ASP A 35 13.50 22.18 -4.66
CA ASP A 35 13.07 22.69 -5.96
C ASP A 35 12.58 21.54 -6.88
N PRO A 36 11.30 21.54 -7.31
CA PRO A 36 10.76 20.53 -8.20
C PRO A 36 11.53 20.40 -9.52
N ALA A 37 12.17 21.47 -10.03
CA ALA A 37 12.94 21.40 -11.27
C ALA A 37 14.24 20.59 -11.10
N VAL A 38 14.85 20.62 -9.91
CA VAL A 38 16.12 19.94 -9.58
C VAL A 38 15.89 18.47 -9.21
N TRP A 39 14.70 18.12 -8.72
CA TRP A 39 14.33 16.75 -8.35
C TRP A 39 14.26 15.75 -9.50
N TRP A 40 13.87 16.22 -10.68
CA TRP A 40 13.63 15.37 -11.84
C TRP A 40 14.70 15.56 -12.92
N SER A 41 15.75 16.36 -12.66
CA SER A 41 16.84 16.60 -13.62
C SER A 41 17.92 15.53 -13.59
N ASN A 42 18.14 14.91 -12.43
CA ASN A 42 19.19 13.92 -12.22
C ASN A 42 18.64 12.50 -12.39
N GLU A 43 19.43 11.61 -12.99
CA GLU A 43 19.15 10.18 -12.95
C GLU A 43 19.29 9.73 -11.48
N ILE A 44 18.15 9.44 -10.83
CA ILE A 44 18.16 8.95 -9.45
C ILE A 44 18.73 7.53 -9.50
N PRO A 45 19.75 7.21 -8.67
CA PRO A 45 20.28 5.86 -8.60
C PRO A 45 19.13 4.89 -8.38
N ARG A 46 18.92 3.97 -9.34
CA ARG A 46 17.92 2.91 -9.18
C ARG A 46 18.29 2.17 -7.89
N PRO A 47 17.39 2.06 -6.90
CA PRO A 47 17.67 1.24 -5.74
C PRO A 47 18.02 -0.16 -6.21
N SER A 48 18.88 -0.85 -5.48
CA SER A 48 19.14 -2.26 -5.73
C SER A 48 17.79 -2.97 -5.85
N SER A 49 17.64 -3.80 -6.89
CA SER A 49 16.40 -4.52 -7.20
C SER A 49 16.06 -5.62 -6.18
N GLU A 50 16.51 -5.47 -4.95
CA GLU A 50 16.11 -6.30 -3.83
C GLU A 50 14.63 -6.03 -3.52
N VAL A 51 13.75 -6.99 -3.43
CA VAL A 51 13.45 -8.13 -4.29
C VAL A 51 11.94 -7.96 -4.43
N ASP A 52 11.35 -7.99 -5.64
CA ASP A 52 9.88 -8.10 -5.70
C ASP A 52 9.52 -9.27 -4.76
N PRO A 53 8.68 -9.06 -3.72
CA PRO A 53 8.52 -10.05 -2.65
C PRO A 53 8.07 -11.43 -3.15
N LEU A 54 7.56 -11.50 -4.37
CA LEU A 54 7.12 -12.71 -5.06
C LEU A 54 8.01 -13.09 -6.26
N ALA A 55 9.17 -12.46 -6.44
CA ALA A 55 10.08 -12.69 -7.55
C ALA A 55 10.64 -14.11 -7.62
N GLY A 56 11.09 -14.51 -8.82
CA GLY A 56 11.83 -15.75 -9.04
C GLY A 56 10.99 -17.03 -8.87
N ARG A 57 9.67 -16.91 -8.68
CA ARG A 57 8.77 -18.05 -8.53
C ARG A 57 8.60 -18.78 -9.85
N ARG A 58 8.57 -20.11 -9.77
CA ARG A 58 8.17 -20.99 -10.87
C ARG A 58 6.75 -21.48 -10.63
N PRO A 59 5.85 -21.40 -11.62
CA PRO A 59 4.51 -21.96 -11.49
C PRO A 59 4.59 -23.48 -11.27
N GLY A 60 3.83 -23.98 -10.30
CA GLY A 60 3.57 -25.41 -10.17
C GLY A 60 2.78 -25.98 -11.35
N ARG A 61 2.69 -27.31 -11.45
CA ARG A 61 2.07 -28.03 -12.58
C ARG A 61 0.61 -27.64 -12.88
N LYS A 62 -0.12 -27.12 -11.88
CA LYS A 62 -1.51 -26.67 -11.98
C LYS A 62 -1.70 -25.20 -11.56
N GLU A 63 -0.60 -24.49 -11.29
CA GLU A 63 -0.63 -23.11 -10.82
C GLU A 63 -0.61 -22.18 -12.03
N GLN A 64 -1.57 -21.25 -12.10
CA GLN A 64 -1.61 -20.22 -13.13
C GLN A 64 -1.79 -18.85 -12.47
N PRO A 65 -1.25 -17.77 -13.07
CA PRO A 65 -1.58 -16.42 -12.64
C PRO A 65 -3.08 -16.19 -12.70
N VAL A 66 -3.59 -15.41 -11.75
CA VAL A 66 -4.99 -15.02 -11.74
C VAL A 66 -5.28 -14.10 -12.94
N PRO A 67 -6.33 -14.35 -13.74
CA PRO A 67 -6.73 -13.45 -14.81
C PRO A 67 -7.09 -12.06 -14.29
N ILE A 68 -6.63 -11.01 -14.98
CA ILE A 68 -6.91 -9.61 -14.65
C ILE A 68 -7.54 -8.91 -15.87
N ASP A 69 -8.87 -8.95 -15.98
CA ASP A 69 -9.60 -8.44 -17.16
C ASP A 69 -9.71 -6.90 -17.22
N ASN A 70 -9.54 -6.25 -16.08
CA ASN A 70 -9.92 -4.84 -15.87
C ASN A 70 -8.82 -3.96 -15.27
N GLY A 71 -7.62 -4.52 -15.06
CA GLY A 71 -6.51 -3.88 -14.37
C GLY A 71 -5.66 -2.97 -15.26
N VAL A 72 -4.50 -2.59 -14.73
CA VAL A 72 -3.50 -1.77 -15.42
C VAL A 72 -2.79 -2.58 -16.49
N ASP A 73 -2.48 -1.96 -17.63
CA ASP A 73 -1.81 -2.60 -18.76
C ASP A 73 -0.40 -3.11 -18.37
N PRO A 74 -0.01 -4.35 -18.74
CA PRO A 74 1.31 -4.91 -18.47
C PRO A 74 2.49 -4.02 -18.88
N LEU A 75 2.38 -3.29 -19.99
CA LEU A 75 3.43 -2.39 -20.47
C LEU A 75 3.63 -1.21 -19.52
N LEU A 76 2.57 -0.72 -18.88
CA LEU A 76 2.69 0.38 -17.93
C LEU A 76 3.59 -0.04 -16.75
N TYR A 77 3.45 -1.24 -16.21
CA TYR A 77 4.33 -1.71 -15.13
C TYR A 77 5.82 -1.69 -15.52
N ARG A 78 6.14 -2.06 -16.77
CA ARG A 78 7.52 -2.04 -17.27
C ARG A 78 8.10 -0.63 -17.26
N LEU A 79 7.31 0.37 -17.65
CA LEU A 79 7.73 1.79 -17.60
C LEU A 79 8.07 2.25 -16.18
N TRP A 80 7.39 1.69 -15.18
CA TRP A 80 7.60 1.97 -13.75
C TRP A 80 8.59 1.01 -13.06
N GLY A 81 9.20 0.09 -13.81
CA GLY A 81 10.14 -0.88 -13.25
C GLY A 81 9.51 -1.80 -12.21
N LEU A 82 8.23 -2.13 -12.39
CA LEU A 82 7.49 -3.08 -11.58
C LEU A 82 7.22 -4.35 -12.39
N GLN A 83 7.17 -5.49 -11.71
CA GLN A 83 6.66 -6.71 -12.34
C GLN A 83 5.14 -6.58 -12.55
N PRO A 84 4.60 -6.90 -13.74
CA PRO A 84 3.17 -6.89 -13.99
C PRO A 84 2.41 -7.83 -13.04
N LEU A 85 1.26 -7.40 -12.54
CA LEU A 85 0.42 -8.27 -11.68
C LEU A 85 -0.07 -9.51 -12.44
N GLN A 86 -0.24 -9.42 -13.76
CA GLN A 86 -0.67 -10.50 -14.64
C GLN A 86 0.31 -11.68 -14.69
N THR A 87 1.55 -11.48 -14.26
CA THR A 87 2.57 -12.53 -14.21
C THR A 87 2.87 -13.00 -12.78
N GLN A 88 2.18 -12.44 -11.78
CA GLN A 88 2.41 -12.77 -10.38
C GLN A 88 1.66 -14.04 -9.97
N LEU A 89 2.30 -14.84 -9.12
CA LEU A 89 1.72 -16.03 -8.51
C LEU A 89 1.46 -15.75 -7.02
N VAL A 90 0.19 -15.61 -6.68
CA VAL A 90 -0.29 -15.36 -5.31
C VAL A 90 -0.89 -16.64 -4.74
N ARG A 91 -0.32 -17.13 -3.65
CA ARG A 91 -0.68 -18.39 -2.97
C ARG A 91 -1.45 -18.13 -1.67
N GLY A 92 -1.99 -19.20 -1.07
CA GLY A 92 -2.66 -19.14 0.24
C GLY A 92 -1.87 -18.32 1.27
N GLY A 93 -2.58 -17.46 2.00
CA GLY A 93 -1.99 -16.53 2.98
C GLY A 93 -1.28 -15.31 2.41
N GLU A 94 -1.25 -15.12 1.08
CA GLU A 94 -0.64 -13.98 0.41
C GLU A 94 -1.68 -13.04 -0.21
N LEU A 95 -1.32 -11.76 -0.35
CA LEU A 95 -2.12 -10.79 -1.10
C LEU A 95 -1.23 -9.69 -1.67
N VAL A 96 -1.71 -9.07 -2.75
CA VAL A 96 -1.15 -7.82 -3.30
C VAL A 96 -2.26 -6.79 -3.38
N LEU A 97 -2.01 -5.62 -2.82
CA LEU A 97 -2.85 -4.42 -2.95
C LEU A 97 -2.05 -3.38 -3.72
N GLU A 98 -2.66 -2.75 -4.71
CA GLU A 98 -1.99 -1.74 -5.53
C GLU A 98 -2.91 -0.55 -5.77
N ALA A 99 -2.36 0.66 -5.74
CA ALA A 99 -3.05 1.89 -6.09
C ALA A 99 -2.21 2.74 -7.05
N TRP A 100 -2.84 3.19 -8.13
CA TRP A 100 -2.27 4.10 -9.12
C TRP A 100 -2.93 5.47 -8.97
N ALA A 101 -2.13 6.50 -8.72
CA ALA A 101 -2.54 7.89 -8.69
C ALA A 101 -2.32 8.51 -10.07
N ARG A 102 -3.41 8.96 -10.71
CA ARG A 102 -3.41 9.61 -12.02
C ARG A 102 -4.09 10.99 -11.94
N PRO A 103 -3.31 12.04 -11.68
CA PRO A 103 -3.78 13.43 -11.73
C PRO A 103 -4.39 13.77 -13.08
N ALA A 104 -5.52 14.47 -13.07
CA ALA A 104 -6.14 14.99 -14.29
C ALA A 104 -5.34 16.15 -14.90
N ARG A 105 -4.60 16.88 -14.05
CA ARG A 105 -3.76 18.00 -14.44
C ARG A 105 -2.30 17.69 -14.16
N GLY A 106 -1.47 17.92 -15.16
CA GLY A 106 -0.04 17.65 -15.09
C GLY A 106 0.29 16.19 -15.39
N VAL A 107 1.56 15.87 -15.18
CA VAL A 107 2.16 14.62 -15.67
C VAL A 107 2.75 13.78 -14.55
N ARG A 108 2.67 14.27 -13.30
CA ARG A 108 3.11 13.56 -12.11
C ARG A 108 2.17 12.39 -11.88
N GLN A 109 2.72 11.22 -11.68
CA GLN A 109 1.97 9.99 -11.41
C GLN A 109 2.67 9.26 -10.28
N ALA A 110 1.92 8.42 -9.57
CA ALA A 110 2.49 7.54 -8.57
C ALA A 110 1.80 6.18 -8.59
N VAL A 111 2.53 5.16 -8.17
CA VAL A 111 2.01 3.83 -7.89
C VAL A 111 2.51 3.38 -6.53
N VAL A 112 1.62 2.77 -5.73
CA VAL A 112 1.97 2.15 -4.47
C VAL A 112 1.44 0.73 -4.49
N ARG A 113 2.35 -0.24 -4.33
CA ARG A 113 2.03 -1.66 -4.21
C ARG A 113 2.44 -2.14 -2.84
N VAL A 114 1.54 -2.78 -2.13
CA VAL A 114 1.81 -3.52 -0.90
C VAL A 114 1.62 -5.00 -1.15
N THR A 115 2.60 -5.80 -0.75
CA THR A 115 2.54 -7.25 -0.81
C THR A 115 2.65 -7.82 0.60
N VAL A 116 1.69 -8.65 1.01
CA VAL A 116 1.75 -9.44 2.24
C VAL A 116 2.08 -10.87 1.88
N ARG A 117 3.09 -11.45 2.52
CA ARG A 117 3.54 -12.82 2.34
C ARG A 117 2.96 -13.75 3.39
N ARG A 118 2.91 -15.04 3.07
CA ARG A 118 2.46 -16.13 3.97
C ARG A 118 3.31 -16.24 5.24
N ASP A 119 4.59 -15.86 5.18
CA ASP A 119 5.51 -15.83 6.33
C ASP A 119 5.22 -14.69 7.32
N GLY A 120 4.16 -13.91 7.09
CA GLY A 120 3.76 -12.83 7.99
C GLY A 120 4.60 -11.58 7.84
N ARG A 121 5.30 -11.39 6.70
CA ARG A 121 6.01 -10.15 6.36
C ARG A 121 5.22 -9.37 5.32
N ALA A 122 5.36 -8.04 5.32
CA ALA A 122 4.75 -7.17 4.33
C ALA A 122 5.77 -6.18 3.76
N PHE A 123 5.58 -5.80 2.50
CA PHE A 123 6.52 -4.96 1.77
C PHE A 123 5.77 -3.91 0.97
N VAL A 124 6.36 -2.72 0.86
CA VAL A 124 5.89 -1.65 -0.02
C VAL A 124 6.88 -1.47 -1.17
N GLN A 125 6.32 -1.40 -2.38
CA GLN A 125 6.99 -0.94 -3.59
C GLN A 125 6.24 0.29 -4.10
N ALA A 126 6.81 1.48 -3.96
CA ALA A 126 6.20 2.71 -4.43
C ALA A 126 7.07 3.41 -5.47
N ARG A 127 6.45 4.05 -6.44
CA ARG A 127 7.11 4.79 -7.50
C ARG A 127 6.41 6.13 -7.72
N ALA A 128 7.17 7.20 -7.95
CA ALA A 128 6.63 8.50 -8.32
C ALA A 128 7.48 9.16 -9.41
N GLY A 129 6.85 9.75 -10.43
CA GLY A 129 7.58 10.28 -11.59
C GLY A 129 6.69 10.97 -12.62
N LEU A 130 7.25 11.30 -13.77
CA LEU A 130 6.57 12.02 -14.86
C LEU A 130 6.16 11.06 -15.99
N GLY A 131 4.86 10.81 -16.16
CA GLY A 131 4.34 9.80 -17.10
C GLY A 131 4.37 10.17 -18.59
N CYS A 132 4.72 11.40 -18.97
CA CYS A 132 4.60 11.91 -20.35
C CYS A 132 5.88 11.91 -21.18
N CYS A 133 7.05 11.80 -20.56
CA CYS A 133 8.18 12.59 -21.05
C CYS A 133 9.47 11.80 -21.33
N THR A 134 9.49 10.47 -21.11
CA THR A 134 10.59 9.58 -21.54
C THR A 134 10.09 8.12 -21.73
N PRO A 135 10.67 7.32 -22.66
CA PRO A 135 10.22 5.94 -22.96
C PRO A 135 10.40 4.95 -21.81
N GLU A 136 11.31 5.24 -20.89
CA GLU A 136 11.32 4.71 -19.54
C GLU A 136 10.95 5.90 -18.66
N ILE A 137 10.19 5.75 -17.58
CA ILE A 137 10.05 6.83 -16.60
C ILE A 137 11.38 6.88 -15.84
N GLY A 138 12.46 7.25 -16.52
CA GLY A 138 13.84 7.23 -16.04
C GLY A 138 14.11 8.34 -15.02
N ARG A 139 13.16 9.26 -14.88
CA ARG A 139 13.12 10.30 -13.85
C ARG A 139 12.02 9.96 -12.87
N ARG A 140 12.33 9.03 -11.96
CA ARG A 140 11.41 8.56 -10.93
C ARG A 140 12.10 8.28 -9.61
N VAL A 141 11.30 8.33 -8.56
CA VAL A 141 11.62 7.94 -7.20
C VAL A 141 11.17 6.51 -7.01
N ASP A 142 12.03 5.67 -6.44
CA ASP A 142 11.76 4.26 -6.18
C ASP A 142 11.90 3.97 -4.68
N ILE A 143 10.79 3.56 -4.04
CA ILE A 143 10.77 3.06 -2.67
C ILE A 143 10.57 1.55 -2.74
N ASN A 144 11.49 0.78 -2.15
CA ASN A 144 11.30 -0.64 -1.86
C ASN A 144 11.66 -0.85 -0.39
N ALA A 145 10.70 -1.29 0.43
CA ALA A 145 10.94 -1.46 1.85
C ALA A 145 10.04 -2.52 2.46
N GLU A 146 10.54 -3.16 3.52
CA GLU A 146 9.71 -3.94 4.43
C GLU A 146 8.85 -2.99 5.30
N LEU A 147 7.62 -3.42 5.58
CA LEU A 147 6.68 -2.74 6.45
C LEU A 147 6.79 -3.30 7.87
N PRO A 148 6.62 -2.46 8.91
CA PRO A 148 6.53 -2.94 10.29
C PRO A 148 5.43 -3.98 10.47
N GLY A 149 5.69 -4.98 11.31
CA GLY A 149 4.77 -6.10 11.57
C GLY A 149 3.38 -5.67 12.06
N ASP A 150 3.31 -4.58 12.82
CA ASP A 150 2.07 -4.04 13.40
C ASP A 150 1.03 -3.66 12.34
N ASN A 151 1.46 -3.35 11.10
CA ASN A 151 0.57 -2.96 10.02
C ASN A 151 -0.08 -4.16 9.30
N ILE A 152 0.42 -5.37 9.50
CA ILE A 152 0.10 -6.52 8.65
C ILE A 152 -1.34 -7.00 8.84
N ALA A 153 -1.82 -7.03 10.08
CA ALA A 153 -3.20 -7.40 10.38
C ALA A 153 -4.20 -6.43 9.71
N ALA A 154 -3.92 -5.12 9.80
CA ALA A 154 -4.73 -4.10 9.15
C ALA A 154 -4.72 -4.24 7.61
N LEU A 155 -3.56 -4.51 7.02
CA LEU A 155 -3.43 -4.75 5.57
C LEU A 155 -4.20 -6.00 5.12
N LYS A 156 -4.15 -7.09 5.89
CA LYS A 156 -4.93 -8.32 5.61
C LYS A 156 -6.44 -8.07 5.70
N ALA A 157 -6.88 -7.27 6.66
CA ALA A 157 -8.30 -6.93 6.85
C ALA A 157 -8.90 -6.20 5.63
N LEU A 158 -8.08 -5.48 4.85
CA LEU A 158 -8.54 -4.79 3.64
C LEU A 158 -9.07 -5.74 2.56
N THR A 159 -8.75 -7.03 2.60
CA THR A 159 -9.35 -8.01 1.66
C THR A 159 -10.86 -8.14 1.83
N GLY A 160 -11.36 -7.91 3.06
CA GLY A 160 -12.79 -7.90 3.39
C GLY A 160 -13.45 -6.52 3.30
N ASP A 161 -12.76 -5.50 2.79
CA ASP A 161 -13.33 -4.16 2.66
C ASP A 161 -14.54 -4.19 1.70
N PRO A 162 -15.73 -3.66 2.11
CA PRO A 162 -16.94 -3.69 1.28
C PRO A 162 -16.78 -2.94 -0.04
N ALA A 163 -15.78 -2.06 -0.18
CA ALA A 163 -15.48 -1.39 -1.43
C ALA A 163 -15.16 -2.37 -2.57
N TRP A 164 -14.57 -3.54 -2.27
CA TRP A 164 -14.26 -4.53 -3.31
C TRP A 164 -15.51 -5.13 -3.95
N SER A 165 -16.68 -5.03 -3.33
CA SER A 165 -17.96 -5.44 -3.89
C SER A 165 -18.63 -4.37 -4.76
N GLN A 166 -18.10 -3.14 -4.77
CA GLN A 166 -18.62 -2.06 -5.61
C GLN A 166 -18.33 -2.33 -7.11
N PRO A 167 -19.06 -1.67 -8.03
CA PRO A 167 -18.73 -1.67 -9.44
C PRO A 167 -17.28 -1.18 -9.71
N ARG A 168 -16.74 -1.58 -10.88
CA ARG A 168 -15.39 -1.20 -11.31
C ARG A 168 -15.25 0.32 -11.29
N SER A 169 -16.02 1.00 -12.12
CA SER A 169 -16.18 2.45 -12.09
C SER A 169 -17.57 2.76 -11.56
N VAL A 170 -17.65 3.88 -10.85
CA VAL A 170 -18.90 4.36 -10.27
C VAL A 170 -19.18 5.77 -10.79
N ILE A 171 -20.42 6.20 -10.63
CA ILE A 171 -20.88 7.57 -10.79
C ILE A 171 -21.70 7.93 -9.56
N VAL A 172 -21.61 9.18 -9.11
CA VAL A 172 -22.34 9.64 -7.92
C VAL A 172 -23.75 10.07 -8.30
N ASP A 173 -24.73 9.56 -7.55
CA ASP A 173 -26.10 10.05 -7.54
C ASP A 173 -26.36 10.81 -6.23
N TYR A 174 -26.37 12.14 -6.29
CA TYR A 174 -26.70 12.99 -5.14
C TYR A 174 -28.23 13.10 -4.89
N GLY A 175 -29.06 12.31 -5.57
CA GLY A 175 -30.52 12.30 -5.43
C GLY A 175 -31.26 13.00 -6.58
N GLY A 176 -30.53 13.62 -7.51
CA GLY A 176 -31.06 14.23 -8.74
C GLY A 176 -30.85 13.39 -10.00
N GLY A 177 -30.33 12.16 -9.85
CA GLY A 177 -29.82 11.35 -10.95
C GLY A 177 -28.30 11.39 -11.03
N ALA A 178 -27.72 10.38 -11.67
CA ALA A 178 -26.27 10.25 -11.85
C ALA A 178 -25.87 10.52 -13.29
N VAL A 179 -24.78 11.27 -13.47
CA VAL A 179 -24.17 11.55 -14.77
C VAL A 179 -22.69 11.14 -14.68
N GLU A 180 -22.16 10.55 -15.75
CA GLU A 180 -20.73 10.20 -15.81
C GLU A 180 -19.88 11.48 -15.76
N GLY A 181 -19.17 11.65 -14.64
CA GLY A 181 -18.25 12.76 -14.44
C GLY A 181 -16.91 12.50 -15.13
N VAL A 182 -16.36 13.53 -15.76
CA VAL A 182 -14.97 13.53 -16.22
C VAL A 182 -14.11 14.11 -15.11
N CYS A 183 -13.00 13.44 -14.76
CA CYS A 183 -12.05 14.01 -13.82
C CYS A 183 -11.27 15.14 -14.49
N VAL A 184 -11.62 16.39 -14.18
CA VAL A 184 -11.02 17.60 -14.79
C VAL A 184 -9.97 18.26 -13.88
N ASP A 185 -10.09 18.05 -12.58
CA ASP A 185 -9.21 18.61 -11.55
C ASP A 185 -9.14 17.67 -10.34
N GLY A 186 -7.94 17.33 -9.91
CA GLY A 186 -7.70 16.34 -8.86
C GLY A 186 -7.05 15.06 -9.38
N VAL A 187 -7.20 13.96 -8.63
CA VAL A 187 -6.52 12.68 -8.86
C VAL A 187 -7.55 11.57 -9.05
N SER A 188 -7.47 10.90 -10.20
CA SER A 188 -8.17 9.62 -10.40
C SER A 188 -7.32 8.48 -9.88
N TRP A 189 -7.99 7.45 -9.35
CA TRP A 189 -7.35 6.33 -8.70
C TRP A 189 -7.77 5.01 -9.34
N ASP A 190 -6.80 4.13 -9.55
CA ASP A 190 -7.05 2.75 -9.95
C ASP A 190 -6.44 1.82 -8.92
N MET A 191 -7.27 1.02 -8.27
CA MET A 191 -6.88 0.11 -7.20
C MET A 191 -7.08 -1.33 -7.65
N THR A 192 -6.12 -2.19 -7.32
CA THR A 192 -6.20 -3.62 -7.57
C THR A 192 -5.99 -4.38 -6.27
N LEU A 193 -6.90 -5.30 -5.96
CA LEU A 193 -6.69 -6.37 -4.99
C LEU A 193 -6.41 -7.65 -5.78
N LEU A 194 -5.33 -8.34 -5.43
CA LEU A 194 -4.98 -9.64 -5.96
C LEU A 194 -4.78 -10.61 -4.79
N VAL A 195 -5.61 -11.64 -4.76
CA VAL A 195 -5.60 -12.73 -3.77
C VAL A 195 -5.62 -14.07 -4.52
N PRO A 196 -5.40 -15.20 -3.85
CA PRO A 196 -5.45 -16.50 -4.51
C PRO A 196 -6.78 -16.71 -5.24
N GLY A 197 -6.69 -16.99 -6.55
CA GLY A 197 -7.86 -17.27 -7.40
C GLY A 197 -8.69 -16.05 -7.82
N GLN A 198 -8.39 -14.83 -7.36
CA GLN A 198 -9.22 -13.65 -7.65
C GLN A 198 -8.44 -12.34 -7.74
N ALA A 199 -8.84 -11.52 -8.71
CA ALA A 199 -8.46 -10.12 -8.83
C ALA A 199 -9.70 -9.23 -8.82
N ARG A 200 -9.64 -8.11 -8.10
CA ARG A 200 -10.67 -7.05 -8.10
C ARG A 200 -10.01 -5.74 -8.44
N HIS A 201 -10.65 -4.98 -9.33
CA HIS A 201 -10.13 -3.70 -9.77
C HIS A 201 -11.18 -2.60 -9.61
N LEU A 202 -10.82 -1.50 -8.98
CA LEU A 202 -11.69 -0.35 -8.75
C LEU A 202 -11.07 0.88 -9.39
N ARG A 203 -11.88 1.67 -10.09
CA ARG A 203 -11.52 2.98 -10.62
C ARG A 203 -12.41 4.02 -9.97
N ARG A 204 -11.81 5.04 -9.40
CA ARG A 204 -12.51 6.24 -8.91
C ARG A 204 -11.98 7.43 -9.69
N ALA A 205 -12.89 8.30 -10.12
CA ALA A 205 -12.51 9.59 -10.67
C ALA A 205 -11.96 10.47 -9.54
N CYS A 206 -12.05 11.79 -9.68
CA CYS A 206 -11.64 12.72 -8.63
C CYS A 206 -12.79 13.36 -7.86
N ASP A 207 -14.04 12.89 -8.04
CA ASP A 207 -15.14 13.27 -7.16
C ASP A 207 -14.85 12.77 -5.73
N ASP A 208 -15.03 13.64 -4.74
CA ASP A 208 -14.65 13.36 -3.36
C ASP A 208 -15.45 12.19 -2.75
N ALA A 209 -16.72 12.00 -3.12
CA ALA A 209 -17.53 10.90 -2.64
C ALA A 209 -17.16 9.57 -3.33
N GLU A 210 -16.77 9.61 -4.61
CA GLU A 210 -16.21 8.44 -5.29
C GLU A 210 -14.91 7.99 -4.61
N VAL A 211 -13.95 8.91 -4.42
CA VAL A 211 -12.69 8.60 -3.74
C VAL A 211 -12.94 8.21 -2.29
N GLY A 212 -13.91 8.83 -1.62
CA GLY A 212 -14.31 8.54 -0.25
C GLY A 212 -14.76 7.10 -0.05
N SER A 213 -15.39 6.50 -1.06
CA SER A 213 -15.85 5.11 -1.03
C SER A 213 -14.75 4.06 -0.90
N VAL A 214 -13.50 4.46 -1.16
CA VAL A 214 -12.28 3.63 -1.10
C VAL A 214 -11.21 4.25 -0.20
N ALA A 215 -11.57 5.26 0.60
CA ALA A 215 -10.62 6.04 1.38
C ALA A 215 -9.81 5.17 2.35
N GLY A 216 -10.43 4.17 3.00
CA GLY A 216 -9.71 3.25 3.89
C GLY A 216 -8.57 2.49 3.20
N ILE A 217 -8.83 1.96 2.00
CA ILE A 217 -7.83 1.27 1.17
C ILE A 217 -6.71 2.25 0.76
N LEU A 218 -7.08 3.45 0.29
CA LEU A 218 -6.10 4.44 -0.16
C LEU A 218 -5.25 4.98 1.00
N SER A 219 -5.84 5.27 2.15
CA SER A 219 -5.12 5.70 3.36
C SER A 219 -4.08 4.68 3.77
N ALA A 220 -4.44 3.38 3.78
CA ALA A 220 -3.52 2.31 4.14
C ALA A 220 -2.40 2.15 3.10
N LEU A 221 -2.73 2.14 1.81
CA LEU A 221 -1.74 2.00 0.74
C LEU A 221 -0.79 3.20 0.69
N VAL A 222 -1.31 4.41 0.50
CA VAL A 222 -0.46 5.61 0.40
C VAL A 222 0.27 5.88 1.71
N GLY A 223 -0.37 5.65 2.86
CA GLY A 223 0.24 5.76 4.18
C GLY A 223 1.44 4.82 4.37
N SER A 224 1.44 3.64 3.72
CA SER A 224 2.58 2.71 3.79
C SER A 224 3.87 3.22 3.12
N ALA A 225 3.72 4.14 2.16
CA ALA A 225 4.81 4.78 1.44
C ALA A 225 5.16 6.18 1.99
N ALA A 226 4.21 6.83 2.66
CA ALA A 226 4.36 8.19 3.17
C ALA A 226 5.54 8.33 4.15
N GLY A 227 6.28 9.45 4.05
CA GLY A 227 7.39 9.77 4.94
C GLY A 227 8.68 9.00 4.67
N ARG A 228 8.70 8.10 3.67
CA ARG A 228 9.89 7.32 3.29
C ARG A 228 10.81 8.06 2.34
N ASP A 229 10.24 8.89 1.47
CA ASP A 229 11.00 9.71 0.52
C ASP A 229 10.27 11.05 0.30
N PRO A 230 10.94 12.20 0.53
CA PRO A 230 10.31 13.51 0.40
C PRO A 230 9.87 13.85 -1.03
N LEU A 231 10.51 13.27 -2.05
CA LEU A 231 10.14 13.46 -3.46
C LEU A 231 8.85 12.70 -3.79
N PHE A 232 8.70 11.50 -3.22
CA PHE A 232 7.46 10.75 -3.30
C PHE A 232 6.33 11.51 -2.61
N ASP A 233 6.56 11.99 -1.40
CA ASP A 233 5.59 12.76 -0.62
C ASP A 233 5.18 14.06 -1.33
N ALA A 234 6.08 14.69 -2.09
CA ALA A 234 5.74 15.88 -2.88
C ALA A 234 4.77 15.60 -4.05
N VAL A 235 4.70 14.36 -4.55
CA VAL A 235 3.70 13.95 -5.56
C VAL A 235 2.34 13.67 -4.92
N LEU A 236 2.34 13.24 -3.65
CA LEU A 236 1.15 12.98 -2.85
C LEU A 236 1.19 13.81 -1.57
N PRO A 237 0.99 15.16 -1.64
CA PRO A 237 1.29 16.07 -0.54
C PRO A 237 0.45 15.88 0.72
N ARG A 238 -0.70 15.20 0.61
CA ARG A 238 -1.53 14.80 1.75
C ARG A 238 -1.22 13.39 2.27
N GLY A 239 -0.26 12.70 1.66
CA GLY A 239 0.08 11.32 1.98
C GLY A 239 -1.17 10.43 2.02
N GLY A 240 -1.31 9.69 3.12
CA GLY A 240 -2.45 8.83 3.40
C GLY A 240 -3.69 9.52 3.97
N ASP A 241 -3.79 10.87 3.96
CA ASP A 241 -4.96 11.57 4.47
C ASP A 241 -6.07 11.72 3.42
N PHE A 242 -7.04 10.82 3.51
CA PHE A 242 -8.30 10.83 2.74
C PHE A 242 -9.52 11.16 3.60
N SER A 243 -9.33 11.77 4.77
CA SER A 243 -10.42 12.07 5.73
C SER A 243 -11.53 12.93 5.13
N ARG A 244 -11.17 13.97 4.37
CA ARG A 244 -12.12 14.82 3.64
C ARG A 244 -13.00 14.01 2.68
N GLN A 245 -12.39 13.10 1.92
CA GLN A 245 -13.12 12.27 0.96
C GLN A 245 -13.99 11.24 1.68
N ALA A 246 -13.46 10.61 2.74
CA ALA A 246 -14.24 9.71 3.58
C ALA A 246 -15.50 10.39 4.15
N GLN A 247 -15.36 11.64 4.60
CA GLN A 247 -16.49 12.45 5.06
C GLN A 247 -17.49 12.74 3.92
N ALA A 248 -17.02 13.14 2.73
CA ALA A 248 -17.90 13.38 1.59
C ALA A 248 -18.73 12.15 1.20
N TYR A 249 -18.15 10.95 1.25
CA TYR A 249 -18.90 9.71 1.02
C TYR A 249 -19.87 9.38 2.15
N ALA A 250 -19.51 9.66 3.40
CA ALA A 250 -20.43 9.52 4.53
C ALA A 250 -21.63 10.46 4.39
N ASP A 251 -21.39 11.72 4.02
CA ASP A 251 -22.42 12.73 3.80
C ASP A 251 -23.34 12.36 2.63
N LEU A 252 -22.78 11.86 1.52
CA LEU A 252 -23.57 11.34 0.39
C LEU A 252 -24.60 10.30 0.87
N LYS A 253 -24.14 9.29 1.63
CA LYS A 253 -25.03 8.24 2.15
C LYS A 253 -26.06 8.80 3.14
N ALA A 254 -25.65 9.72 4.01
CA ALA A 254 -26.54 10.34 4.99
C ALA A 254 -27.66 11.16 4.32
N GLN A 255 -27.38 11.76 3.17
CA GLN A 255 -28.33 12.53 2.38
C GLN A 255 -29.19 11.65 1.44
N GLY A 256 -29.06 10.33 1.51
CA GLY A 256 -29.81 9.39 0.67
C GLY A 256 -29.24 9.24 -0.75
N GLY A 257 -28.06 9.81 -1.01
CA GLY A 257 -27.33 9.59 -2.25
C GLY A 257 -26.66 8.22 -2.29
N GLN A 258 -26.19 7.83 -3.47
CA GLN A 258 -25.61 6.51 -3.71
C GLN A 258 -24.57 6.52 -4.83
N LEU A 259 -23.76 5.48 -4.87
CA LEU A 259 -22.89 5.18 -6.01
C LEU A 259 -23.61 4.23 -6.95
N LYS A 260 -23.67 4.57 -8.23
CA LYS A 260 -24.18 3.70 -9.30
C LYS A 260 -23.03 3.21 -10.15
N ALA A 261 -23.20 2.06 -10.81
CA ALA A 261 -22.23 1.60 -11.79
C ALA A 261 -22.08 2.66 -12.91
N GLY A 262 -20.84 2.97 -13.27
CA GLY A 262 -20.57 3.88 -14.38
C GLY A 262 -21.02 3.28 -15.71
N THR A 263 -21.37 4.14 -16.66
CA THR A 263 -21.79 3.79 -18.04
C THR A 263 -20.71 3.00 -18.79
N SER A 264 -19.43 3.29 -18.52
CA SER A 264 -18.28 2.57 -19.08
C SER A 264 -17.78 1.41 -18.18
N SER A 265 -18.52 1.07 -17.11
CA SER A 265 -18.10 0.04 -16.15
C SER A 265 -18.23 -1.35 -16.76
N ARG A 266 -17.10 -1.95 -17.12
CA ARG A 266 -17.02 -3.37 -17.48
C ARG A 266 -17.38 -4.26 -16.28
N PRO A 267 -18.16 -5.33 -16.46
CA PRO A 267 -18.45 -6.31 -15.41
C PRO A 267 -17.17 -6.91 -14.83
N GLN A 268 -17.25 -7.33 -13.56
CA GLN A 268 -16.19 -8.06 -12.88
C GLN A 268 -16.79 -9.30 -12.20
N PRO A 269 -16.08 -10.44 -12.17
CA PRO A 269 -16.51 -11.61 -11.42
C PRO A 269 -16.80 -11.25 -9.97
N PRO A 270 -17.89 -11.73 -9.34
CA PRO A 270 -18.22 -11.41 -7.95
C PRO A 270 -17.03 -11.62 -7.01
N ALA A 271 -16.93 -10.80 -5.96
CA ALA A 271 -15.93 -11.04 -4.94
C ALA A 271 -16.26 -12.35 -4.21
N VAL A 272 -15.37 -13.32 -4.32
CA VAL A 272 -15.38 -14.56 -3.55
C VAL A 272 -14.69 -14.26 -2.21
N PRO A 273 -15.27 -14.67 -1.08
CA PRO A 273 -14.57 -14.61 0.20
C PRO A 273 -13.24 -15.35 0.10
N VAL A 274 -12.16 -14.73 0.56
CA VAL A 274 -10.87 -15.41 0.69
C VAL A 274 -11.04 -16.49 1.75
N ALA A 275 -10.89 -17.77 1.38
CA ALA A 275 -10.89 -18.84 2.36
C ALA A 275 -9.71 -18.66 3.32
N ASP A 276 -9.95 -18.78 4.62
CA ASP A 276 -8.87 -18.91 5.60
C ASP A 276 -8.01 -20.14 5.24
N ASP A 277 -6.69 -20.03 5.44
CA ASP A 277 -5.75 -21.12 5.14
C ASP A 277 -6.18 -22.41 5.87
N GLU A 278 -6.81 -23.34 5.16
CA GLU A 278 -6.94 -24.71 5.62
C GLU A 278 -5.52 -25.31 5.62
N PRO A 279 -5.04 -25.91 6.73
CA PRO A 279 -3.69 -26.42 6.80
C PRO A 279 -3.45 -27.46 5.71
N GLU A 280 -2.50 -27.17 4.83
CA GLU A 280 -2.04 -28.07 3.78
C GLU A 280 -1.71 -29.44 4.41
N PRO A 281 -2.30 -30.55 3.94
CA PRO A 281 -2.05 -31.85 4.54
C PRO A 281 -0.55 -32.15 4.43
N PRO A 282 0.05 -32.76 5.47
CA PRO A 282 1.48 -33.04 5.48
C PRO A 282 1.83 -33.85 4.23
N PRO A 283 3.02 -33.62 3.63
CA PRO A 283 3.45 -34.35 2.46
C PRO A 283 3.37 -35.85 2.78
N ALA A 284 2.64 -36.59 1.93
CA ALA A 284 2.52 -38.04 2.07
C ALA A 284 3.92 -38.64 2.17
N GLU A 285 4.17 -39.38 3.24
CA GLU A 285 5.40 -40.14 3.40
C GLU A 285 5.58 -41.04 2.17
N THR A 286 6.59 -40.73 1.36
CA THR A 286 7.02 -41.58 0.26
C THR A 286 7.33 -42.97 0.84
N PRO A 287 6.68 -44.05 0.41
CA PRO A 287 7.02 -45.39 0.89
C PRO A 287 8.48 -45.66 0.59
N ALA A 288 9.25 -46.01 1.63
CA ALA A 288 10.63 -46.42 1.50
C ALA A 288 10.73 -47.52 0.43
N ALA A 289 11.58 -47.29 -0.58
CA ALA A 289 11.87 -48.28 -1.59
C ALA A 289 12.44 -49.54 -0.91
N ALA A 290 11.81 -50.68 -1.16
CA ALA A 290 12.29 -51.97 -0.69
C ALA A 290 13.70 -52.24 -1.23
N PRO A 291 14.60 -52.84 -0.44
CA PRO A 291 15.95 -53.15 -0.89
C PRO A 291 15.92 -54.19 -2.01
N THR A 292 16.51 -53.84 -3.15
CA THR A 292 16.75 -54.74 -4.28
C THR A 292 17.73 -55.84 -3.88
N SER A 293 17.30 -57.10 -3.96
CA SER A 293 18.18 -58.27 -3.83
C SER A 293 19.23 -58.29 -4.97
N PRO A 294 20.49 -58.67 -4.68
CA PRO A 294 21.53 -58.76 -5.70
C PRO A 294 21.31 -59.96 -6.62
N ALA A 295 21.51 -59.74 -7.92
CA ALA A 295 21.46 -60.76 -8.96
C ALA A 295 22.70 -61.68 -8.89
N GLU A 296 22.45 -62.98 -9.06
CA GLU A 296 23.45 -64.05 -9.09
C GLU A 296 24.11 -64.14 -10.48
N PRO A 297 25.45 -64.28 -10.57
CA PRO A 297 26.16 -64.30 -11.85
C PRO A 297 26.14 -65.67 -12.53
N ARG A 298 26.12 -65.68 -13.87
CA ARG A 298 26.52 -66.82 -14.71
C ARG A 298 27.96 -66.65 -15.16
#